data_AF-A0A811KP68-F1
#
_entry.id   AF-A0A811KP68-F1
#
_cell.length_a   1.000
_cell.length_b   1.000
_cell.length_c   1.000
_cell.angle_alpha   90.00
_cell.angle_beta   90.00
_cell.angle_gamma   90.00
#
_symmetry.space_group_name_H-M   'P 1'
#
loop_
_entity.id
_entity.type
_entity.pdbx_description
1 polymer ?
#
loop_
_entity_poly.entity_id
_entity_poly.type
_entity_poly.pdbx_seq_one_letter_code
_entity_poly.pdbx_strand_id
1 'polypeptide(L)' 'MFLHCETKSKTAPCRFFNSGRGADDVSNFDAEFTHEAPKLTPVDRLFLMNLDQSEFEGFTFVNPDFVQPVPVANNNNE' A
#
# COMPACT_ATOMS: atom_id res chain seq x y z
N MET A 1 31.21 13.62 -26.78
CA MET A 1 30.65 12.28 -26.53
C MET A 1 29.76 12.37 -25.31
N PHE A 2 28.48 12.67 -25.52
CA PHE A 2 27.50 12.57 -24.45
C PHE A 2 26.99 11.14 -24.45
N LEU A 3 27.38 10.36 -23.43
CA LEU A 3 26.71 9.09 -23.17
C LEU A 3 25.36 9.43 -22.54
N HIS A 4 24.34 9.40 -23.37
CA HIS A 4 22.95 9.42 -22.93
C HIS A 4 22.64 8.05 -22.31
N CYS A 5 22.37 8.03 -21.00
CA CYS A 5 21.95 6.82 -20.29
C CYS A 5 20.41 6.83 -20.21
N GLU A 6 19.76 6.14 -21.15
CA GLU A 6 18.35 5.78 -20.99
C GLU A 6 18.27 4.40 -20.34
N THR A 7 17.98 4.34 -19.04
CA THR A 7 17.58 3.08 -18.38
C THR A 7 16.09 3.09 -18.10
N LYS A 8 15.28 2.92 -19.17
CA LYS A 8 13.91 2.39 -19.05
C LYS A 8 13.95 0.86 -19.00
N SER A 9 14.54 0.26 -17.97
CA SER A 9 14.25 -1.14 -17.59
C SER A 9 14.92 -1.48 -16.26
N LYS A 10 14.24 -2.26 -15.41
CA LYS A 10 14.70 -2.73 -14.09
C LYS A 10 15.83 -3.78 -14.19
N THR A 11 16.83 -3.56 -15.05
CA THR A 11 17.77 -4.61 -15.51
C THR A 11 19.16 -4.54 -14.88
N ALA A 12 19.40 -3.60 -13.96
CA ALA A 12 20.65 -3.60 -13.18
C ALA A 12 20.48 -4.49 -11.93
N PRO A 13 21.34 -5.49 -11.69
CA PRO A 13 21.26 -6.27 -10.45
C PRO A 13 21.63 -5.37 -9.27
N CYS A 14 20.66 -5.13 -8.39
CA CYS A 14 20.88 -4.48 -7.11
C CYS A 14 21.89 -5.32 -6.31
N ARG A 15 23.11 -4.79 -6.08
CA ARG A 15 24.19 -5.49 -5.36
C ARG A 15 23.84 -5.85 -3.91
N PHE A 16 22.83 -5.19 -3.36
CA PHE A 16 22.19 -5.52 -2.09
C PHE A 16 20.73 -5.86 -2.38
N PHE A 17 20.46 -7.15 -2.56
CA PHE A 17 19.12 -7.69 -2.66
C PHE A 17 18.79 -8.36 -1.33
N ASN A 18 17.99 -7.71 -0.48
CA ASN A 18 17.39 -8.43 0.64
C ASN A 18 16.31 -9.32 0.05
N SER A 19 16.55 -10.63 0.08
CA SER A 19 15.59 -11.64 -0.33
C SER A 19 14.42 -11.63 0.67
N GLY A 20 13.36 -10.89 0.35
CA GLY A 20 12.11 -10.96 1.09
C GLY A 20 11.62 -12.41 1.12
N ARG A 21 11.29 -12.92 2.30
CA ARG A 21 10.91 -14.34 2.51
C ARG A 21 9.47 -14.66 2.11
N GLY A 22 8.68 -13.66 1.75
CA GLY A 22 7.26 -13.76 1.43
C GLY A 22 6.65 -12.39 1.11
N ALA A 23 5.39 -12.37 0.68
CA ALA A 23 4.67 -11.13 0.38
C ALA A 23 4.37 -10.28 1.65
N ASP A 24 4.43 -10.91 2.81
CA ASP A 24 4.20 -10.38 4.16
C ASP A 24 5.51 -10.13 4.94
N ASP A 25 6.68 -10.34 4.32
CA ASP A 25 7.96 -10.16 5.02
C ASP A 25 8.22 -8.69 5.33
N VAL A 26 8.39 -8.40 6.62
CA VAL A 26 8.64 -7.06 7.15
C VAL A 26 10.09 -6.84 7.57
N SER A 27 11.01 -7.75 7.21
CA SER A 27 12.41 -7.71 7.64
C SER A 27 13.20 -6.46 7.23
N ASN A 28 12.70 -5.68 6.26
CA ASN A 28 13.29 -4.42 5.82
C ASN A 28 12.73 -3.19 6.55
N PHE A 29 11.81 -3.37 7.50
CA PHE A 29 11.20 -2.32 8.31
C PHE A 29 11.72 -2.40 9.75
N ASP A 30 11.61 -1.30 10.50
CA ASP A 30 11.94 -1.32 11.92
C ASP A 30 10.99 -2.26 12.70
N ALA A 31 11.56 -3.06 13.59
CA ALA A 31 10.82 -4.00 14.42
C ALA A 31 9.86 -3.28 15.38
N GLU A 32 10.17 -2.04 15.79
CA GLU A 32 9.31 -1.25 16.68
C GLU A 32 7.90 -1.05 16.09
N PHE A 33 7.80 -0.77 14.78
CA PHE A 33 6.52 -0.57 14.10
C PHE A 33 5.81 -1.87 13.75
N THR A 34 6.55 -2.93 13.43
CA THR A 34 5.99 -4.18 12.92
C THR A 34 5.56 -5.14 14.03
N HIS A 35 6.08 -4.97 15.24
CA HIS A 35 5.62 -5.70 16.42
C HIS A 35 4.34 -5.12 17.04
N GLU A 36 4.03 -3.84 16.81
CA GLU A 36 2.79 -3.25 17.31
C GLU A 36 1.58 -3.82 16.56
N ALA A 37 0.50 -4.09 17.28
CA ALA A 37 -0.75 -4.49 16.65
C ALA A 37 -1.31 -3.33 15.79
N PRO A 38 -1.70 -3.59 14.53
CA PRO A 38 -2.22 -2.55 13.63
C PRO A 38 -3.55 -2.02 14.17
N LYS A 39 -3.54 -0.78 14.68
CA LYS A 39 -4.71 -0.11 15.24
C LYS A 39 -4.75 1.34 14.77
N LEU A 40 -5.96 1.88 14.66
CA LEU A 40 -6.17 3.29 14.41
C LEU A 40 -6.20 4.05 15.74
N THR A 41 -5.47 5.15 15.82
CA THR A 41 -5.60 6.08 16.95
C THR A 41 -7.03 6.62 16.99
N PRO A 42 -7.75 6.53 18.13
CA PRO A 42 -9.08 7.10 18.26
C PRO A 42 -9.07 8.61 18.00
N VAL A 43 -10.03 9.10 17.22
CA VAL A 43 -10.19 10.53 16.92
C VAL A 43 -11.34 11.10 17.74
N ASP A 44 -11.18 12.33 18.23
CA ASP A 44 -12.25 13.06 18.91
C ASP A 44 -13.38 13.42 17.92
N ARG A 45 -14.61 13.01 18.25
CA ARG A 45 -15.78 13.25 17.39
C ARG A 45 -16.10 14.72 17.21
N LEU A 46 -15.90 15.54 18.24
CA LEU A 46 -16.14 16.98 18.15
C LEU A 46 -15.13 17.63 17.21
N PHE A 47 -13.88 17.18 17.24
CA PHE A 47 -12.87 17.63 16.27
C PHE A 47 -13.26 17.24 14.85
N LEU A 48 -13.66 15.98 14.63
CA LEU A 48 -14.06 15.48 13.32
C LEU A 48 -15.28 16.23 12.74
N MET A 49 -16.27 16.55 13.57
CA MET A 49 -17.48 17.29 13.17
C MET A 49 -17.20 18.75 12.79
N ASN A 50 -16.12 19.33 13.30
CA ASN A 50 -15.74 20.72 13.05
C ASN A 50 -14.84 20.89 11.81
N LEU A 51 -14.49 19.80 11.12
CA LEU A 51 -13.72 19.84 9.88
C LEU A 51 -14.64 20.08 8.68
N ASP A 52 -14.22 20.95 7.77
CA ASP A 52 -14.88 21.13 6.47
C ASP A 52 -14.64 19.90 5.59
N GLN A 53 -15.69 19.13 5.33
CA GLN A 53 -15.61 17.91 4.51
C GLN A 53 -15.46 18.22 3.02
N SER A 54 -15.81 19.42 2.57
CA SER A 54 -15.69 19.80 1.16
C SER A 54 -14.24 19.89 0.69
N GLU A 55 -13.29 20.11 1.61
CA GLU A 55 -11.85 20.10 1.32
C GLU A 55 -11.33 18.75 0.82
N PHE A 56 -12.10 17.66 1.04
CA PHE A 56 -11.75 16.31 0.62
C PHE A 56 -12.54 15.84 -0.61
N GLU A 57 -13.30 16.73 -1.26
CA GLU A 57 -13.95 16.42 -2.54
C GLU A 57 -12.90 16.04 -3.60
N GLY A 58 -13.16 14.95 -4.34
CA GLY A 58 -12.22 14.45 -5.34
C GLY A 58 -11.03 13.66 -4.78
N PHE A 59 -10.96 13.39 -3.47
CA PHE A 59 -9.89 12.58 -2.87
C PHE A 59 -9.91 11.11 -3.33
N THR A 60 -11.08 10.59 -3.72
CA THR A 60 -11.22 9.19 -4.12
C THR A 60 -10.56 8.94 -5.47
N PHE A 61 -9.59 8.02 -5.50
CA PHE A 61 -8.96 7.53 -6.72
C PHE A 61 -8.93 6.00 -6.70
N VAL A 62 -9.32 5.38 -7.81
CA VAL A 62 -9.15 3.95 -8.06
C VAL A 62 -8.34 3.80 -9.34
N ASN A 63 -7.26 3.01 -9.27
CA ASN A 63 -6.49 2.69 -10.47
C ASN A 63 -7.38 1.92 -11.46
N PRO A 64 -7.58 2.40 -12.71
CA PRO A 64 -8.42 1.73 -13.70
C PRO A 64 -7.92 0.32 -14.07
N ASP A 65 -6.63 0.05 -13.89
CA ASP A 65 -6.03 -1.27 -14.15
C ASP A 65 -6.19 -2.25 -12.97
N PHE A 66 -6.78 -1.79 -11.85
CA PHE A 66 -6.97 -2.62 -10.67
C PHE A 66 -8.17 -3.56 -10.83
N VAL A 67 -7.90 -4.83 -11.13
CA VAL A 67 -8.91 -5.89 -11.17
C VAL A 67 -9.16 -6.39 -9.74
N GLN A 68 -10.33 -6.09 -9.18
CA GLN A 68 -10.71 -6.63 -7.87
C GLN A 68 -10.88 -8.15 -7.95
N PRO A 69 -10.27 -8.94 -7.05
CA PRO A 69 -10.53 -10.37 -6.96
C PRO A 69 -12.03 -10.59 -6.72
N VAL A 70 -12.70 -11.30 -7.62
CA VAL A 70 -14.12 -11.67 -7.44
C VAL A 70 -14.20 -12.55 -6.20
N PRO A 71 -15.00 -12.18 -5.17
CA PRO A 71 -15.22 -13.06 -4.04
C PRO A 71 -15.85 -14.36 -4.56
N VAL A 72 -15.21 -15.51 -4.33
CA VAL A 72 -15.83 -16.81 -4.60
C VAL A 72 -17.07 -16.87 -3.72
N ALA A 73 -18.25 -16.75 -4.33
CA ALA A 73 -19.50 -17.10 -3.68
C ALA A 73 -19.40 -18.59 -3.36
N ASN A 74 -19.31 -18.91 -2.08
CA ASN A 74 -19.43 -20.29 -1.60
C ASN A 74 -20.87 -20.73 -1.89
N ASN A 75 -21.09 -21.30 -3.08
CA ASN A 75 -22.33 -21.98 -3.44
C ASN A 75 -22.38 -23.33 -2.71
N ASN A 76 -22.56 -23.29 -1.39
CA ASN A 76 -22.99 -24.46 -0.64
C ASN A 76 -24.52 -24.40 -0.58
N ASN A 77 -25.14 -24.97 -1.60
CA ASN A 77 -26.49 -25.52 -1.46
C ASN A 77 -26.38 -26.81 -0.63
N GLU A 78 -26.53 -26.67 0.69
CA GLU A 78 -27.31 -27.57 1.56
C GLU A 78 -27.72 -26.84 2.85
#